data_AF-A0A925P956-F1
#
_entry.id   AF-A0A925P956-F1
#
_cell.length_a   1.000
_cell.length_b   1.000
_cell.length_c   1.000
_cell.angle_alpha   90.00
_cell.angle_beta   90.00
_cell.angle_gamma   90.00
#
_symmetry.space_group_name_H-M   'P 1'
#
loop_
_entity.id
_entity.type
_entity.pdbx_description
1 polymer ?
#
loop_
_entity_poly.entity_id
_entity_poly.type
_entity_poly.pdbx_seq_one_letter_code
_entity_poly.pdbx_strand_id
1 'polypeptide(L)'
;RRYIADPARGDVERLLVEVASNLARPPKVKRGEPKPEPVADAVLFARVDELLLAGSARQSPTAQARALFTQAEIASLRKNDALKNELLARIATNFSPDQLPPGILGKVGDTLLALGQPELAKKFYEQILAAHPKSVFADYGYAGLGEIALLEGNGDEALARFNAAIDVAGARFKLKEATLGRARAYLLLGRLDAAKELFEQVAGNRSWRGESTAESLYQLGEIAMRRGTAEETAKAQAHYQRVYLSYKRFDLWVAKSYIRSAEAFVKLGQPYEALVTVNRFFTFREQFEKLPEWKQAQTLYDQLKDTPAPPAAVVVAAPAAAQT
;
A
#
# COMPACT_ATOMS: atom_id res chain seq x y z
N ARG A 1 -7.60 23.27 -22.42
CA ARG A 1 -6.52 23.69 -23.36
C ARG A 1 -5.81 24.97 -22.92
N ARG A 2 -6.51 26.09 -22.62
CA ARG A 2 -5.89 27.37 -22.23
C ARG A 2 -4.77 27.27 -21.18
N TYR A 3 -4.96 26.44 -20.16
CA TYR A 3 -4.02 26.32 -19.02
C TYR A 3 -3.10 25.09 -19.10
N ILE A 4 -3.07 24.35 -20.21
CA ILE A 4 -2.34 23.07 -20.28
C ILE A 4 -0.83 23.23 -20.09
N ALA A 5 -0.28 24.39 -20.45
CA ALA A 5 1.14 24.72 -20.31
C ALA A 5 1.48 25.46 -19.00
N ASP A 6 0.47 25.77 -18.16
CA ASP A 6 0.65 26.56 -16.94
C ASP A 6 0.77 25.65 -15.70
N PRO A 7 1.95 25.55 -15.06
CA PRO A 7 2.17 24.68 -13.92
C PRO A 7 1.48 25.15 -12.64
N ALA A 8 1.13 26.43 -12.52
CA ALA A 8 0.45 26.97 -11.34
C ALA A 8 -1.04 26.56 -11.27
N ARG A 9 -1.60 26.08 -12.39
CA ARG A 9 -3.00 25.70 -12.52
C ARG A 9 -3.24 24.23 -12.17
N GLY A 10 -3.25 23.94 -10.86
CA GLY A 10 -3.44 22.58 -10.32
C GLY A 10 -4.85 21.99 -10.51
N ASP A 11 -5.83 22.78 -10.95
CA ASP A 11 -7.17 22.32 -11.31
C ASP A 11 -7.18 21.49 -12.61
N VAL A 12 -6.13 21.64 -13.43
CA VAL A 12 -5.99 20.95 -14.71
C VAL A 12 -5.86 19.44 -14.50
N GLU A 13 -5.06 18.97 -13.54
CA GLU A 13 -4.84 17.54 -13.32
C GLU A 13 -6.14 16.79 -13.01
N ARG A 14 -7.07 17.41 -12.27
CA ARG A 14 -8.39 16.80 -12.01
C ARG A 14 -9.17 16.57 -13.32
N LEU A 15 -9.16 17.54 -14.22
CA LEU A 15 -9.82 17.41 -15.52
C LEU A 15 -9.10 16.38 -16.41
N LEU A 16 -7.78 16.25 -16.30
CA LEU A 16 -7.02 15.24 -17.04
C LEU A 16 -7.38 13.82 -16.60
N VAL A 17 -7.62 13.59 -15.31
CA VAL A 17 -8.15 12.31 -14.82
C VAL A 17 -9.53 12.00 -15.43
N GLU A 18 -10.40 13.01 -15.57
CA GLU A 18 -11.70 12.83 -16.24
C GLU A 18 -11.54 12.51 -17.74
N VAL A 19 -10.58 13.16 -18.42
CA VAL A 19 -10.23 12.85 -19.81
C VAL A 19 -9.73 11.40 -19.93
N ALA A 20 -8.81 10.98 -19.07
CA ALA A 20 -8.30 9.61 -19.03
C ALA A 20 -9.44 8.60 -18.80
N SER A 21 -10.35 8.89 -17.85
CA SER A 21 -11.53 8.07 -17.58
C SER A 21 -12.42 7.92 -18.81
N ASN A 22 -12.66 9.01 -19.55
CA ASN A 22 -13.49 8.96 -20.74
C ASN A 22 -12.83 8.20 -21.89
N LEU A 23 -11.52 8.34 -22.08
CA LEU A 23 -10.76 7.64 -23.13
C LEU A 23 -10.58 6.15 -22.83
N ALA A 24 -10.38 5.78 -21.56
CA ALA A 24 -10.19 4.39 -21.14
C ALA A 24 -11.48 3.56 -21.12
N ARG A 25 -12.66 4.18 -21.29
CA ARG A 25 -13.95 3.48 -21.27
C ARG A 25 -14.03 2.48 -22.42
N PRO A 26 -14.40 1.21 -22.15
CA PRO A 26 -14.62 0.25 -23.22
C PRO A 26 -15.79 0.71 -24.11
N PRO A 27 -15.81 0.32 -25.39
CA PRO A 27 -16.91 0.66 -26.29
C PRO A 27 -18.24 0.12 -25.77
N LYS A 28 -19.33 0.86 -26.00
CA LYS A 28 -20.68 0.38 -25.66
C LYS A 28 -21.03 -0.80 -26.57
N VAL A 29 -21.54 -1.88 -25.97
CA VAL A 29 -21.98 -3.09 -26.69
C VAL A 29 -23.49 -3.14 -26.66
N LYS A 30 -24.14 -3.36 -27.81
CA LYS A 30 -25.58 -3.62 -27.84
C LYS A 30 -25.85 -5.04 -27.32
N ARG A 31 -27.00 -5.24 -26.67
CA ARG A 31 -27.39 -6.54 -26.14
C ARG A 31 -27.44 -7.57 -27.28
N GLY A 32 -26.60 -8.61 -27.19
CA GLY A 32 -26.51 -9.68 -28.19
C GLY A 32 -25.32 -9.58 -29.15
N GLU A 33 -24.59 -8.46 -29.18
CA GLU A 33 -23.37 -8.32 -29.98
C GLU A 33 -22.13 -8.80 -29.18
N PRO A 34 -21.12 -9.37 -29.85
CA PRO A 34 -19.86 -9.72 -29.20
C PRO A 34 -19.19 -8.44 -28.68
N LYS A 35 -18.55 -8.55 -27.51
CA LYS A 35 -17.80 -7.42 -26.94
C LYS A 35 -16.64 -7.08 -27.89
N PRO A 36 -16.53 -5.83 -28.36
CA PRO A 36 -15.46 -5.44 -29.26
C PRO A 36 -14.11 -5.54 -28.55
N GLU A 37 -13.05 -5.76 -29.34
CA GLU A 37 -11.70 -5.78 -28.82
C GLU A 37 -11.36 -4.45 -28.12
N PRO A 38 -10.62 -4.49 -27.01
CA PRO A 38 -10.16 -3.27 -26.36
C PRO A 38 -9.29 -2.45 -27.31
N VAL A 39 -9.55 -1.16 -27.38
CA VAL A 39 -8.69 -0.23 -28.14
C VAL A 39 -7.25 -0.32 -27.60
N ALA A 40 -6.26 -0.37 -28.49
CA ALA A 40 -4.85 -0.43 -28.10
C ALA A 40 -4.42 0.87 -27.39
N ASP A 41 -3.52 0.75 -26.39
CA ASP A 41 -3.04 1.92 -25.62
C ASP A 41 -2.41 2.98 -26.52
N ALA A 42 -1.64 2.58 -27.53
CA ALA A 42 -1.04 3.50 -28.51
C ALA A 42 -2.06 4.41 -29.21
N VAL A 43 -3.26 3.90 -29.53
CA VAL A 43 -4.33 4.68 -30.15
C VAL A 43 -4.91 5.69 -29.16
N LEU A 44 -5.12 5.28 -27.91
CA LEU A 44 -5.60 6.17 -26.85
C LEU A 44 -4.57 7.27 -26.53
N PHE A 45 -3.28 6.93 -26.51
CA PHE A 45 -2.18 7.85 -26.23
C PHE A 45 -2.01 8.87 -27.35
N ALA A 46 -2.11 8.46 -28.62
CA ALA A 46 -2.14 9.38 -29.75
C ALA A 46 -3.30 10.39 -29.63
N ARG A 47 -4.46 9.95 -29.14
CA ARG A 47 -5.60 10.85 -28.88
C ARG A 47 -5.32 11.83 -27.74
N VAL A 48 -4.65 11.41 -26.68
CA VAL A 48 -4.18 12.32 -25.61
C VAL A 48 -3.27 13.40 -26.20
N ASP A 49 -2.31 13.01 -27.02
CA ASP A 49 -1.34 13.95 -27.62
C ASP A 49 -2.03 14.95 -28.56
N GLU A 50 -2.99 14.49 -29.37
CA GLU A 50 -3.81 15.37 -30.21
C GLU A 50 -4.61 16.38 -29.37
N LEU A 51 -5.13 15.94 -28.22
CA LEU A 51 -5.96 16.78 -27.35
C LEU A 51 -5.15 17.83 -26.59
N LEU A 52 -3.96 17.46 -26.10
CA LEU A 52 -3.18 18.22 -25.13
C LEU A 52 -1.96 18.92 -25.74
N LEU A 53 -1.34 18.35 -26.79
CA LEU A 53 -0.09 18.83 -27.39
C LEU A 53 -0.32 19.48 -28.76
N ALA A 54 -1.38 20.28 -28.89
CA ALA A 54 -1.68 21.05 -30.09
C ALA A 54 -0.96 22.41 -30.10
N GLY A 55 -0.51 22.85 -31.27
CA GLY A 55 0.14 24.17 -31.44
C GLY A 55 1.40 24.33 -30.58
N SER A 56 1.53 25.47 -29.92
CA SER A 56 2.69 25.78 -29.07
C SER A 56 2.80 24.91 -27.81
N ALA A 57 1.70 24.26 -27.37
CA ALA A 57 1.72 23.37 -26.20
C ALA A 57 2.66 22.17 -26.41
N ARG A 58 2.92 21.75 -27.66
CA ARG A 58 3.87 20.67 -27.96
C ARG A 58 5.29 20.96 -27.49
N GLN A 59 5.67 22.23 -27.34
CA GLN A 59 7.01 22.64 -26.88
C GLN A 59 7.07 22.89 -25.37
N SER A 60 5.92 22.88 -24.67
CA SER A 60 5.87 23.14 -23.22
C SER A 60 6.20 21.88 -22.42
N PRO A 61 7.24 21.90 -21.55
CA PRO A 61 7.56 20.80 -20.64
C PRO A 61 6.36 20.38 -19.78
N THR A 62 5.65 21.36 -19.21
CA THR A 62 4.45 21.13 -18.39
C THR A 62 3.33 20.43 -19.17
N ALA A 63 3.09 20.83 -20.42
CA ALA A 63 2.07 20.19 -21.25
C ALA A 63 2.45 18.76 -21.63
N GLN A 64 3.72 18.51 -21.96
CA GLN A 64 4.23 17.17 -22.24
C GLN A 64 4.14 16.26 -21.01
N ALA A 65 4.52 16.75 -19.82
CA ALA A 65 4.38 16.02 -18.57
C ALA A 65 2.91 15.68 -18.27
N ARG A 66 1.98 16.61 -18.53
CA ARG A 66 0.54 16.38 -18.40
C ARG A 66 -0.01 15.35 -19.39
N ALA A 67 0.53 15.29 -20.60
CA ALA A 67 0.19 14.24 -21.56
C ALA A 67 0.62 12.87 -21.05
N LEU A 68 1.88 12.71 -20.63
CA LEU A 68 2.38 11.47 -20.02
C LEU A 68 1.58 11.09 -18.77
N PHE A 69 1.25 12.06 -17.90
CA PHE A 69 0.41 11.84 -16.74
C PHE A 69 -0.97 11.30 -17.13
N THR A 70 -1.62 11.90 -18.12
CA THR A 70 -2.93 11.44 -18.62
C THR A 70 -2.84 10.02 -19.20
N GLN A 71 -1.77 9.70 -19.91
CA GLN A 71 -1.51 8.35 -20.42
C GLN A 71 -1.29 7.34 -19.26
N ALA A 72 -0.59 7.74 -18.21
CA ALA A 72 -0.41 6.92 -17.02
C ALA A 72 -1.74 6.66 -16.29
N GLU A 73 -2.62 7.66 -16.20
CA GLU A 73 -3.97 7.49 -15.65
C GLU A 73 -4.82 6.53 -16.50
N ILE A 74 -4.72 6.56 -17.84
CA ILE A 74 -5.34 5.56 -18.72
C ILE A 74 -4.81 4.16 -18.39
N ALA A 75 -3.49 3.99 -18.28
CA ALA A 75 -2.88 2.70 -17.95
C ALA A 75 -3.36 2.19 -16.58
N SER A 76 -3.46 3.08 -15.59
CA SER A 76 -4.00 2.78 -14.25
C SER A 76 -5.45 2.30 -14.32
N LEU A 77 -6.32 2.99 -15.08
CA LEU A 77 -7.72 2.60 -15.25
C LEU A 77 -7.89 1.25 -15.94
N ARG A 78 -6.91 0.87 -16.77
CA ARG A 78 -6.82 -0.44 -17.43
C ARG A 78 -6.10 -1.50 -16.59
N LYS A 79 -5.73 -1.19 -15.34
CA LYS A 79 -5.02 -2.07 -14.42
C LYS A 79 -3.64 -2.52 -14.92
N ASN A 80 -2.97 -1.68 -15.70
CA ASN A 80 -1.60 -1.90 -16.15
C ASN A 80 -0.64 -1.05 -15.31
N ASP A 81 -0.34 -1.52 -14.10
CA ASP A 81 0.53 -0.80 -13.15
C ASP A 81 1.97 -0.68 -13.63
N ALA A 82 2.47 -1.66 -14.39
CA ALA A 82 3.81 -1.62 -14.97
C ALA A 82 3.95 -0.44 -15.95
N LEU A 83 3.03 -0.32 -16.90
CA LEU A 83 3.02 0.79 -17.86
C LEU A 83 2.77 2.14 -17.19
N LYS A 84 1.86 2.19 -16.20
CA LYS A 84 1.64 3.40 -15.39
C LYS A 84 2.94 3.88 -14.74
N ASN A 85 3.66 2.98 -14.09
CA ASN A 85 4.91 3.30 -13.39
C ASN A 85 6.01 3.71 -14.38
N GLU A 86 6.10 3.07 -15.53
CA GLU A 86 7.03 3.44 -16.61
C GLU A 86 6.76 4.88 -17.09
N LEU A 87 5.50 5.22 -17.38
CA LEU A 87 5.12 6.54 -17.86
C LEU A 87 5.38 7.64 -16.82
N LEU A 88 5.09 7.39 -15.55
CA LEU A 88 5.38 8.34 -14.46
C LEU A 88 6.90 8.48 -14.22
N ALA A 89 7.67 7.38 -14.27
CA ALA A 89 9.13 7.45 -14.18
C ALA A 89 9.73 8.24 -15.35
N ARG A 90 9.16 8.11 -16.56
CA ARG A 90 9.58 8.89 -17.74
C ARG A 90 9.39 10.40 -17.56
N ILE A 91 8.38 10.84 -16.78
CA ILE A 91 8.24 12.25 -16.41
C ILE A 91 9.47 12.70 -15.61
N ALA A 92 9.90 11.90 -14.63
CA ALA A 92 11.07 12.25 -13.80
C ALA A 92 12.38 12.31 -14.61
N THR A 93 12.53 11.47 -15.63
CA THR A 93 13.70 11.46 -16.51
C THR A 93 13.74 12.67 -17.45
N ASN A 94 12.59 13.12 -17.93
CA ASN A 94 12.52 14.09 -19.02
C ASN A 94 12.30 15.54 -18.56
N PHE A 95 11.80 15.74 -17.34
CA PHE A 95 11.39 17.07 -16.86
C PHE A 95 11.94 17.35 -15.47
N SER A 96 12.39 18.58 -15.27
CA SER A 96 12.87 19.03 -13.98
C SER A 96 11.69 19.30 -13.03
N PRO A 97 11.78 19.01 -11.71
CA PRO A 97 10.69 19.21 -10.76
C PRO A 97 10.09 20.62 -10.75
N ASP A 98 10.89 21.67 -10.96
CA ASP A 98 10.44 23.07 -10.99
C ASP A 98 9.48 23.40 -12.14
N GLN A 99 9.43 22.54 -13.16
CA GLN A 99 8.54 22.68 -14.33
C GLN A 99 7.20 21.95 -14.15
N LEU A 100 7.04 21.21 -13.05
CA LEU A 100 5.94 20.29 -12.86
C LEU A 100 4.87 20.82 -11.90
N PRO A 101 3.58 20.60 -12.19
CA PRO A 101 2.50 20.90 -11.25
C PRO A 101 2.59 20.05 -9.97
N PRO A 102 2.15 20.55 -8.80
CA PRO A 102 2.29 19.86 -7.52
C PRO A 102 1.57 18.50 -7.45
N GLY A 103 0.46 18.34 -8.17
CA GLY A 103 -0.23 17.04 -8.27
C GLY A 103 0.60 15.98 -9.01
N ILE A 104 1.30 16.38 -10.08
CA ILE A 104 2.20 15.49 -10.83
C ILE A 104 3.47 15.22 -10.00
N LEU A 105 4.03 16.25 -9.36
CA LEU A 105 5.18 16.09 -8.44
C LEU A 105 4.90 15.01 -7.40
N GLY A 106 3.75 15.05 -6.73
CA GLY A 106 3.39 14.08 -5.70
C GLY A 106 3.25 12.65 -6.23
N LYS A 107 2.62 12.49 -7.40
CA LYS A 107 2.44 11.17 -8.03
C LYS A 107 3.75 10.57 -8.53
N VAL A 108 4.61 11.39 -9.13
CA VAL A 108 5.95 10.97 -9.55
C VAL A 108 6.79 10.60 -8.33
N GLY A 109 6.78 11.42 -7.27
CA GLY A 109 7.46 11.10 -6.01
C GLY A 109 7.03 9.75 -5.44
N ASP A 110 5.72 9.48 -5.38
CA ASP A 110 5.20 8.19 -4.88
C ASP A 110 5.67 7.01 -5.73
N THR A 111 5.65 7.16 -7.06
CA THR A 111 6.13 6.13 -7.98
C THR A 111 7.63 5.88 -7.80
N LEU A 112 8.42 6.94 -7.66
CA LEU A 112 9.86 6.82 -7.43
C LEU A 112 10.17 6.11 -6.11
N LEU A 113 9.43 6.39 -5.03
CA LEU A 113 9.56 5.63 -3.79
C LEU A 113 9.22 4.14 -3.98
N ALA A 114 8.11 3.84 -4.66
CA ALA A 114 7.73 2.46 -4.94
C ALA A 114 8.76 1.71 -5.81
N LEU A 115 9.50 2.43 -6.65
CA LEU A 115 10.60 1.91 -7.48
C LEU A 115 11.95 1.86 -6.74
N GLY A 116 11.98 2.19 -5.44
CA GLY A 116 13.22 2.15 -4.64
C GLY A 116 14.19 3.29 -4.94
N GLN A 117 13.71 4.45 -5.38
CA GLN A 117 14.52 5.64 -5.69
C GLN A 117 14.22 6.82 -4.72
N PRO A 118 14.48 6.67 -3.41
CA PRO A 118 14.10 7.66 -2.40
C PRO A 118 14.80 9.00 -2.59
N GLU A 119 16.08 9.02 -2.97
CA GLU A 119 16.82 10.26 -3.21
C GLU A 119 16.24 11.10 -4.34
N LEU A 120 15.75 10.44 -5.40
CA LEU A 120 15.09 11.15 -6.49
C LEU A 120 13.71 11.61 -6.05
N ALA A 121 12.92 10.75 -5.40
CA ALA A 121 11.60 11.09 -4.88
C ALA A 121 11.64 12.31 -3.93
N LYS A 122 12.65 12.39 -3.08
CA LYS A 122 12.90 13.50 -2.15
C LYS A 122 12.84 14.86 -2.85
N LYS A 123 13.54 14.99 -3.98
CA LYS A 123 13.58 16.25 -4.77
C LYS A 123 12.19 16.70 -5.22
N PHE A 124 11.32 15.76 -5.59
CA PHE A 124 9.96 16.06 -6.03
C PHE A 124 9.09 16.49 -4.85
N TYR A 125 9.21 15.84 -3.69
CA TYR A 125 8.47 16.21 -2.49
C TYR A 125 8.94 17.57 -1.92
N GLU A 126 10.24 17.81 -1.87
CA GLU A 126 10.81 19.10 -1.46
C GLU A 126 10.36 20.23 -2.38
N GLN A 127 10.29 19.99 -3.69
CA GLN A 127 9.78 20.98 -4.64
C GLN A 127 8.32 21.38 -4.36
N ILE A 128 7.47 20.44 -3.97
CA ILE A 128 6.08 20.75 -3.56
C ILE A 128 6.09 21.72 -2.37
N LEU A 129 6.90 21.44 -1.35
CA LEU A 129 6.92 22.24 -0.13
C LEU A 129 7.61 23.60 -0.34
N ALA A 130 8.60 23.67 -1.22
CA ALA A 130 9.31 24.91 -1.52
C ALA A 130 8.49 25.87 -2.40
N ALA A 131 7.92 25.37 -3.49
CA ALA A 131 7.23 26.21 -4.48
C ALA A 131 5.71 26.25 -4.31
N HIS A 132 5.12 25.26 -3.64
CA HIS A 132 3.67 25.08 -3.54
C HIS A 132 3.17 24.76 -2.10
N PRO A 133 3.67 25.42 -1.03
CA PRO A 133 3.37 25.04 0.35
C PRO A 133 1.89 25.14 0.73
N LYS A 134 1.11 25.99 0.05
CA LYS A 134 -0.35 26.16 0.28
C LYS A 134 -1.21 25.33 -0.68
N SER A 135 -0.59 24.50 -1.51
CA SER A 135 -1.31 23.65 -2.44
C SER A 135 -2.11 22.58 -1.69
N VAL A 136 -3.26 22.19 -2.25
CA VAL A 136 -4.03 21.03 -1.75
C VAL A 136 -3.25 19.71 -1.85
N PHE A 137 -2.14 19.71 -2.58
CA PHE A 137 -1.23 18.56 -2.74
C PHE A 137 0.00 18.65 -1.82
N ALA A 138 0.10 19.64 -0.93
CA ALA A 138 1.24 19.77 0.00
C ALA A 138 1.39 18.54 0.93
N ASP A 139 0.29 17.82 1.17
CA ASP A 139 0.28 16.58 1.94
C ASP A 139 1.08 15.45 1.29
N TYR A 140 1.22 15.43 -0.04
CA TYR A 140 2.16 14.54 -0.74
C TYR A 140 3.60 14.82 -0.33
N GLY A 141 3.99 16.10 -0.29
CA GLY A 141 5.35 16.51 0.08
C GLY A 141 5.70 16.07 1.50
N TYR A 142 4.84 16.41 2.46
CA TYR A 142 5.07 16.02 3.85
C TYR A 142 5.02 14.51 4.07
N ALA A 143 3.99 13.81 3.56
CA ALA A 143 3.89 12.36 3.75
C ALA A 143 5.04 11.61 3.07
N GLY A 144 5.44 12.03 1.86
CA GLY A 144 6.56 11.42 1.14
C GLY A 144 7.89 11.57 1.87
N LEU A 145 8.18 12.76 2.41
CA LEU A 145 9.37 12.98 3.25
C LEU A 145 9.30 12.20 4.57
N GLY A 146 8.11 12.01 5.14
CA GLY A 146 7.91 11.16 6.30
C GLY A 146 8.23 9.68 6.02
N GLU A 147 7.81 9.16 4.86
CA GLU A 147 8.16 7.81 4.44
C GLU A 147 9.67 7.65 4.19
N ILE A 148 10.33 8.65 3.62
CA ILE A 148 11.80 8.65 3.47
C ILE A 148 12.47 8.62 4.85
N ALA A 149 12.03 9.45 5.80
CA ALA A 149 12.55 9.44 7.16
C ALA A 149 12.35 8.09 7.86
N LEU A 150 11.23 7.38 7.62
CA LEU A 150 11.04 6.01 8.10
C LEU A 150 12.06 5.04 7.51
N LEU A 151 12.34 5.13 6.20
CA LEU A 151 13.35 4.29 5.53
C LEU A 151 14.76 4.55 6.08
N GLU A 152 15.05 5.79 6.46
CA GLU A 152 16.30 6.20 7.12
C GLU A 152 16.37 5.81 8.61
N GLY A 153 15.27 5.26 9.18
CA GLY A 153 15.19 4.91 10.60
C GLY A 153 15.03 6.12 11.53
N ASN A 154 14.70 7.30 11.00
CA ASN A 154 14.50 8.52 11.78
C ASN A 154 13.03 8.69 12.17
N GLY A 155 12.63 8.05 13.27
CA GLY A 155 11.24 8.06 13.74
C GLY A 155 10.70 9.42 14.17
N ASP A 156 11.52 10.28 14.78
CA ASP A 156 11.09 11.61 15.23
C ASP A 156 10.81 12.54 14.05
N GLU A 157 11.71 12.56 13.05
CA GLU A 157 11.50 13.32 11.81
C GLU A 157 10.29 12.80 11.04
N ALA A 158 10.14 11.48 10.91
CA ALA A 158 8.99 10.86 10.27
C ALA A 158 7.68 11.32 10.94
N LEU A 159 7.61 11.27 12.27
CA LEU A 159 6.43 11.69 13.03
C LEU A 159 6.13 13.18 12.81
N ALA A 160 7.14 14.05 12.84
CA ALA A 160 6.98 15.47 12.58
C ALA A 160 6.42 15.74 11.17
N ARG A 161 6.94 15.04 10.16
CA ARG A 161 6.48 15.16 8.77
C ARG A 161 5.05 14.68 8.58
N PHE A 162 4.68 13.53 9.14
CA PHE A 162 3.29 13.06 9.02
C PHE A 162 2.30 13.91 9.80
N ASN A 163 2.68 14.47 10.96
CA ASN A 163 1.85 15.46 11.65
C ASN A 163 1.66 16.69 10.78
N ALA A 164 2.73 17.23 10.16
CA ALA A 164 2.61 18.36 9.24
C ALA A 164 1.72 18.05 8.01
N ALA A 165 1.74 16.83 7.49
CA ALA A 165 0.84 16.42 6.41
C ALA A 165 -0.64 16.57 6.80
N ILE A 166 -0.98 16.29 8.06
CA ILE A 166 -2.35 16.37 8.60
C ILE A 166 -2.68 17.79 9.05
N ASP A 167 -1.86 18.37 9.91
CA ASP A 167 -2.19 19.61 10.64
C ASP A 167 -1.95 20.86 9.79
N VAL A 168 -0.93 20.84 8.92
CA VAL A 168 -0.56 21.99 8.07
C VAL A 168 -1.19 21.87 6.70
N ALA A 169 -1.06 20.71 6.05
CA ALA A 169 -1.58 20.50 4.69
C ALA A 169 -3.03 19.96 4.65
N GLY A 170 -3.62 19.62 5.79
CA GLY A 170 -4.99 19.12 5.90
C GLY A 170 -5.20 17.66 5.45
N ALA A 171 -4.16 16.99 4.97
CA ALA A 171 -4.14 15.60 4.50
C ALA A 171 -5.32 15.20 3.58
N ARG A 172 -5.63 16.01 2.56
CA ARG A 172 -6.77 15.77 1.66
C ARG A 172 -6.65 14.47 0.86
N PHE A 173 -5.44 14.11 0.45
CA PHE A 173 -5.14 12.94 -0.38
C PHE A 173 -4.36 11.86 0.38
N LYS A 174 -3.62 12.26 1.42
CA LYS A 174 -2.67 11.40 2.13
C LYS A 174 -3.05 11.07 3.57
N LEU A 175 -4.29 11.29 4.01
CA LEU A 175 -4.68 11.03 5.40
C LEU A 175 -4.42 9.60 5.85
N LYS A 176 -4.73 8.61 5.00
CA LYS A 176 -4.50 7.20 5.32
C LYS A 176 -3.00 6.93 5.46
N GLU A 177 -2.22 7.33 4.46
CA GLU A 177 -0.77 7.16 4.41
C GLU A 177 -0.10 7.86 5.60
N ALA A 178 -0.46 9.10 5.89
CA ALA A 178 0.08 9.85 7.03
C ALA A 178 -0.29 9.21 8.38
N THR A 179 -1.52 8.72 8.54
CA THR A 179 -1.94 8.04 9.78
C THR A 179 -1.16 6.73 9.98
N LEU A 180 -1.01 5.94 8.93
CA LEU A 180 -0.24 4.70 8.95
C LEU A 180 1.25 4.98 9.20
N GLY A 181 1.80 6.02 8.56
CA GLY A 181 3.17 6.50 8.76
C GLY A 181 3.45 6.91 10.21
N ARG A 182 2.52 7.65 10.86
CA ARG A 182 2.61 7.97 12.30
C ARG A 182 2.63 6.71 13.16
N ALA A 183 1.81 5.71 12.84
CA ALA A 183 1.79 4.44 13.56
C ALA A 183 3.14 3.71 13.46
N ARG A 184 3.72 3.66 12.26
CA ARG A 184 5.07 3.12 12.01
C ARG A 184 6.15 3.91 12.76
N ALA A 185 6.09 5.24 12.74
CA ALA A 185 7.03 6.10 13.44
C ALA A 185 6.98 5.87 14.97
N TYR A 186 5.79 5.79 15.56
CA TYR A 186 5.64 5.45 16.98
C TYR A 186 6.18 4.06 17.30
N LEU A 187 5.97 3.07 16.43
CA LEU A 187 6.50 1.72 16.62
C LEU A 187 8.04 1.71 16.58
N LEU A 188 8.64 2.49 15.68
CA LEU A 188 10.09 2.68 15.58
C LEU A 188 10.68 3.35 16.82
N LEU A 189 9.97 4.33 17.37
CA LEU A 189 10.32 5.01 18.62
C LEU A 189 10.01 4.19 19.89
N GLY A 190 9.52 2.95 19.76
CA GLY A 190 9.16 2.10 20.90
C GLY A 190 7.92 2.54 21.67
N ARG A 191 7.16 3.53 21.15
CA ARG A 191 5.92 4.03 21.77
C ARG A 191 4.74 3.14 21.41
N LEU A 192 4.70 1.95 22.00
CA LEU A 192 3.80 0.86 21.61
C LEU A 192 2.31 1.22 21.73
N ASP A 193 1.90 1.95 22.76
CA ASP A 193 0.49 2.29 22.98
C ASP A 193 -0.03 3.28 21.93
N ALA A 194 0.76 4.32 21.61
CA ALA A 194 0.43 5.28 20.57
C ALA A 194 0.42 4.63 19.17
N ALA A 195 1.34 3.70 18.91
CA ALA A 195 1.34 2.93 17.68
C ALA A 195 0.08 2.06 17.57
N LYS A 196 -0.28 1.36 18.66
CA LYS A 196 -1.46 0.48 18.73
C LYS A 196 -2.74 1.24 18.40
N GLU A 197 -2.96 2.39 19.02
CA GLU A 197 -4.17 3.20 18.79
C GLU A 197 -4.33 3.57 17.30
N LEU A 198 -3.25 4.03 16.66
CA LEU A 198 -3.28 4.38 15.25
C LEU A 198 -3.45 3.17 14.32
N PHE A 199 -2.82 2.04 14.62
CA PHE A 199 -3.05 0.81 13.84
C PHE A 199 -4.49 0.29 14.00
N GLU A 200 -5.10 0.41 15.19
CA GLU A 200 -6.52 0.10 15.42
C GLU A 200 -7.42 1.04 14.61
N GLN A 201 -7.12 2.34 14.59
CA GLN A 201 -7.83 3.32 13.76
C GLN A 201 -7.77 2.94 12.27
N VAL A 202 -6.58 2.61 11.76
CA VAL A 202 -6.40 2.24 10.36
C VAL A 202 -7.13 0.92 10.04
N ALA A 203 -7.04 -0.08 10.91
CA ALA A 203 -7.71 -1.36 10.71
C ALA A 203 -9.25 -1.27 10.83
N GLY A 204 -9.75 -0.35 11.65
CA GLY A 204 -11.18 -0.08 11.85
C GLY A 204 -11.81 0.76 10.73
N ASN A 205 -11.03 1.54 10.00
CA ASN A 205 -11.55 2.44 8.98
C ASN A 205 -11.95 1.70 7.69
N ARG A 206 -13.26 1.69 7.39
CA ARG A 206 -13.81 1.00 6.20
C ARG A 206 -13.29 1.56 4.87
N SER A 207 -13.03 2.86 4.77
CA SER A 207 -12.51 3.46 3.53
C SER A 207 -11.04 3.13 3.26
N TRP A 208 -10.32 2.59 4.25
CA TRP A 208 -8.90 2.27 4.15
C TRP A 208 -8.64 0.75 4.11
N ARG A 209 -9.69 -0.04 3.83
CA ARG A 209 -9.57 -1.48 3.69
C ARG A 209 -8.65 -1.86 2.53
N GLY A 210 -7.78 -2.83 2.77
CA GLY A 210 -6.83 -3.32 1.79
C GLY A 210 -5.51 -3.65 2.47
N GLU A 211 -4.41 -3.28 1.82
CA GLU A 211 -3.07 -3.62 2.26
C GLU A 211 -2.73 -2.96 3.60
N SER A 212 -3.12 -1.70 3.78
CA SER A 212 -2.96 -0.96 5.04
C SER A 212 -3.65 -1.65 6.21
N THR A 213 -4.77 -2.34 6.00
CA THR A 213 -5.41 -3.12 7.06
C THR A 213 -4.66 -4.42 7.36
N ALA A 214 -4.15 -5.10 6.33
CA ALA A 214 -3.33 -6.30 6.51
C ALA A 214 -2.06 -5.98 7.31
N GLU A 215 -1.38 -4.90 6.94
CA GLU A 215 -0.25 -4.35 7.68
C GLU A 215 -0.63 -3.99 9.11
N SER A 216 -1.69 -3.20 9.31
CA SER A 216 -2.06 -2.74 10.65
C SER A 216 -2.39 -3.91 11.58
N LEU A 217 -3.10 -4.93 11.08
CA LEU A 217 -3.36 -6.14 11.84
C LEU A 217 -2.07 -6.89 12.18
N TYR A 218 -1.17 -7.05 11.20
CA TYR A 218 0.14 -7.66 11.46
C TYR A 218 0.91 -6.90 12.55
N GLN A 219 0.97 -5.56 12.46
CA GLN A 219 1.69 -4.72 13.44
C GLN A 219 1.03 -4.73 14.83
N LEU A 220 -0.30 -4.84 14.90
CA LEU A 220 -0.99 -5.06 16.19
C LEU A 220 -0.58 -6.40 16.82
N GLY A 221 -0.42 -7.45 16.00
CA GLY A 221 0.17 -8.71 16.44
C GLY A 221 1.60 -8.54 16.94
N GLU A 222 2.44 -7.81 16.22
CA GLU A 222 3.82 -7.52 16.65
C GLU A 222 3.88 -6.79 17.98
N ILE A 223 3.03 -5.78 18.17
CA ILE A 223 2.94 -5.02 19.43
C ILE A 223 2.54 -5.96 20.58
N ALA A 224 1.53 -6.81 20.37
CA ALA A 224 1.07 -7.75 21.38
C ALA A 224 2.13 -8.83 21.69
N MET A 225 2.87 -9.32 20.69
CA MET A 225 4.02 -10.22 20.86
C MET A 225 5.15 -9.59 21.68
N ARG A 226 5.39 -8.27 21.54
CA ARG A 226 6.39 -7.54 22.33
C ARG A 226 6.00 -7.39 23.80
N ARG A 227 4.70 -7.28 24.09
CA ARG A 227 4.18 -7.24 25.48
C ARG A 227 4.28 -8.60 26.15
N GLY A 228 4.10 -9.68 25.40
CA GLY A 228 4.57 -11.03 25.76
C GLY A 228 3.78 -11.78 26.83
N THR A 229 2.68 -11.23 27.36
CA THR A 229 1.78 -12.02 28.23
C THR A 229 1.07 -13.11 27.41
N ALA A 230 0.61 -14.19 28.05
CA ALA A 230 -0.15 -15.23 27.36
C ALA A 230 -1.41 -14.66 26.68
N GLU A 231 -2.09 -13.72 27.35
CA GLU A 231 -3.26 -13.03 26.80
C GLU A 231 -2.91 -12.19 25.56
N GLU A 232 -1.84 -11.38 25.62
CA GLU A 232 -1.42 -10.57 24.47
C GLU A 232 -0.91 -11.47 23.32
N THR A 233 -0.24 -12.58 23.63
CA THR A 233 0.18 -13.55 22.62
C THR A 233 -1.01 -14.21 21.93
N ALA A 234 -2.08 -14.52 22.66
CA ALA A 234 -3.34 -15.00 22.07
C ALA A 234 -4.01 -13.93 21.19
N LYS A 235 -4.01 -12.66 21.60
CA LYS A 235 -4.46 -11.55 20.74
C LYS A 235 -3.61 -11.44 19.48
N ALA A 236 -2.29 -11.60 19.59
CA ALA A 236 -1.39 -11.58 18.45
C ALA A 236 -1.72 -12.67 17.44
N GLN A 237 -1.91 -13.91 17.92
CA GLN A 237 -2.36 -15.03 17.10
C GLN A 237 -3.64 -14.69 16.33
N ALA A 238 -4.64 -14.10 17.02
CA ALA A 238 -5.90 -13.74 16.38
C ALA A 238 -5.73 -12.67 15.29
N HIS A 239 -4.84 -11.70 15.51
CA HIS A 239 -4.50 -10.69 14.51
C HIS A 239 -3.83 -11.31 13.28
N TYR A 240 -2.80 -12.15 13.46
CA TYR A 240 -2.13 -12.83 12.35
C TYR A 240 -3.08 -13.74 11.57
N GLN A 241 -3.92 -14.48 12.29
CA GLN A 241 -4.94 -15.33 11.69
C GLN A 241 -5.91 -14.55 10.81
N ARG A 242 -6.33 -13.38 11.28
CA ARG A 242 -7.20 -12.51 10.48
C ARG A 242 -6.53 -12.06 9.18
N VAL A 243 -5.21 -11.82 9.18
CA VAL A 243 -4.47 -11.44 7.96
C VAL A 243 -4.52 -12.56 6.92
N TYR A 244 -4.04 -13.77 7.23
CA TYR A 244 -3.99 -14.84 6.23
C TYR A 244 -5.35 -15.43 5.85
N LEU A 245 -6.41 -15.23 6.66
CA LEU A 245 -7.78 -15.62 6.30
C LEU A 245 -8.50 -14.58 5.43
N SER A 246 -8.35 -13.28 5.73
CA SER A 246 -9.17 -12.22 5.13
C SER A 246 -8.46 -11.41 4.03
N TYR A 247 -7.13 -11.41 4.02
CA TYR A 247 -6.31 -10.52 3.20
C TYR A 247 -5.38 -11.29 2.25
N LYS A 248 -5.85 -12.45 1.76
CA LYS A 248 -5.11 -13.45 0.96
C LYS A 248 -4.37 -12.92 -0.27
N ARG A 249 -4.77 -11.77 -0.81
CA ARG A 249 -4.17 -11.18 -2.02
C ARG A 249 -2.87 -10.40 -1.76
N PHE A 250 -2.48 -10.24 -0.49
CA PHE A 250 -1.29 -9.48 -0.10
C PHE A 250 -0.23 -10.44 0.43
N ASP A 251 0.43 -11.14 -0.49
CA ASP A 251 1.29 -12.29 -0.21
C ASP A 251 2.34 -12.01 0.87
N LEU A 252 2.97 -10.83 0.83
CA LEU A 252 3.95 -10.41 1.83
C LEU A 252 3.37 -10.42 3.27
N TRP A 253 2.21 -9.81 3.48
CA TRP A 253 1.58 -9.74 4.80
C TRP A 253 1.04 -11.09 5.25
N VAL A 254 0.52 -11.88 4.30
CA VAL A 254 0.03 -13.23 4.55
C VAL A 254 1.17 -14.15 4.98
N ALA A 255 2.28 -14.15 4.24
CA ALA A 255 3.46 -14.95 4.53
C ALA A 255 4.03 -14.61 5.92
N LYS A 256 4.25 -13.31 6.19
CA LYS A 256 4.69 -12.84 7.52
C LYS A 256 3.77 -13.30 8.63
N SER A 257 2.46 -13.21 8.41
CA SER A 257 1.47 -13.58 9.43
C SER A 257 1.42 -15.08 9.69
N TYR A 258 1.67 -15.94 8.69
CA TYR A 258 1.80 -17.38 8.91
C TYR A 258 2.96 -17.72 9.85
N ILE A 259 4.14 -17.14 9.60
CA ILE A 259 5.33 -17.40 10.43
C ILE A 259 5.09 -16.91 11.85
N ARG A 260 4.62 -15.67 11.99
CA ARG A 260 4.38 -15.07 13.31
C ARG A 260 3.24 -15.75 14.08
N SER A 261 2.24 -16.28 13.39
CA SER A 261 1.19 -17.12 14.00
C SER A 261 1.76 -18.42 14.56
N ALA A 262 2.62 -19.11 13.79
CA ALA A 262 3.27 -20.33 14.28
C ALA A 262 4.21 -20.04 15.45
N GLU A 263 4.98 -18.95 15.42
CA GLU A 263 5.78 -18.49 16.57
C GLU A 263 4.92 -18.18 17.80
N ALA A 264 3.76 -17.54 17.62
CA ALA A 264 2.82 -17.26 18.70
C ALA A 264 2.26 -18.55 19.31
N PHE A 265 1.90 -19.54 18.49
CA PHE A 265 1.47 -20.86 18.95
C PHE A 265 2.55 -21.57 19.77
N VAL A 266 3.82 -21.53 19.34
CA VAL A 266 4.93 -22.06 20.13
C VAL A 266 5.03 -21.36 21.50
N LYS A 267 4.96 -20.02 21.54
CA LYS A 267 4.98 -19.26 22.80
C LYS A 267 3.80 -19.56 23.72
N LEU A 268 2.66 -19.94 23.17
CA LEU A 268 1.46 -20.34 23.93
C LEU A 268 1.53 -21.80 24.40
N GLY A 269 2.61 -22.54 24.12
CA GLY A 269 2.71 -23.96 24.45
C GLY A 269 1.85 -24.86 23.56
N GLN A 270 1.56 -24.41 22.34
CA GLN A 270 0.72 -25.07 21.33
C GLN A 270 1.55 -25.47 20.09
N PRO A 271 2.59 -26.32 20.22
CA PRO A 271 3.52 -26.61 19.13
C PRO A 271 2.88 -27.41 17.99
N TYR A 272 1.82 -28.18 18.25
CA TYR A 272 1.12 -28.92 17.22
C TYR A 272 0.36 -27.98 16.29
N GLU A 273 -0.33 -26.97 16.83
CA GLU A 273 -1.01 -25.91 16.10
C GLU A 273 0.00 -25.08 15.28
N ALA A 274 1.20 -24.84 15.83
CA ALA A 274 2.30 -24.24 15.10
C ALA A 274 2.70 -25.09 13.88
N LEU A 275 2.90 -26.40 14.07
CA LEU A 275 3.25 -27.33 12.98
C LEU A 275 2.17 -27.36 11.89
N VAL A 276 0.88 -27.43 12.27
CA VAL A 276 -0.25 -27.37 11.34
C VAL A 276 -0.24 -26.06 10.54
N THR A 277 0.05 -24.95 11.20
CA THR A 277 0.12 -23.62 10.57
C THR A 277 1.26 -23.54 9.55
N VAL A 278 2.44 -24.07 9.89
CA VAL A 278 3.60 -24.13 8.99
C VAL A 278 3.36 -25.08 7.81
N ASN A 279 2.78 -26.25 8.04
CA ASN A 279 2.38 -27.17 6.96
C ASN A 279 1.40 -26.52 5.99
N ARG A 280 0.43 -25.75 6.53
CA ARG A 280 -0.49 -24.99 5.69
C ARG A 280 0.22 -23.93 4.86
N PHE A 281 1.21 -23.24 5.41
CA PHE A 281 2.01 -22.25 4.67
C PHE A 281 2.68 -22.88 3.43
N PHE A 282 3.25 -24.09 3.53
CA PHE A 282 3.89 -24.77 2.40
C PHE A 282 2.94 -25.15 1.25
N THR A 283 1.62 -25.17 1.49
CA THR A 283 0.64 -25.39 0.41
C THR A 283 0.59 -24.23 -0.60
N PHE A 284 1.13 -23.06 -0.25
CA PHE A 284 1.19 -21.86 -1.09
C PHE A 284 2.57 -21.65 -1.76
N ARG A 285 3.24 -22.74 -2.17
CA ARG A 285 4.59 -22.69 -2.73
C ARG A 285 4.78 -21.66 -3.83
N GLU A 286 3.91 -21.65 -4.84
CA GLU A 286 4.01 -20.74 -5.98
C GLU A 286 4.02 -19.26 -5.57
N GLN A 287 3.33 -18.91 -4.48
CA GLN A 287 3.21 -17.55 -3.97
C GLN A 287 4.39 -17.19 -3.06
N PHE A 288 4.79 -18.09 -2.15
CA PHE A 288 5.67 -17.73 -1.04
C PHE A 288 7.12 -18.19 -1.20
N GLU A 289 7.46 -19.11 -2.11
CA GLU A 289 8.82 -19.68 -2.22
C GLU A 289 9.92 -18.64 -2.48
N LYS A 290 9.58 -17.52 -3.12
CA LYS A 290 10.51 -16.42 -3.41
C LYS A 290 10.69 -15.46 -2.23
N LEU A 291 9.84 -15.55 -1.20
CA LEU A 291 9.85 -14.65 -0.06
C LEU A 291 10.81 -15.17 1.04
N PRO A 292 11.44 -14.29 1.83
CA PRO A 292 12.31 -14.69 2.94
C PRO A 292 11.61 -15.62 3.96
N GLU A 293 10.30 -15.43 4.14
CA GLU A 293 9.45 -16.20 5.04
C GLU A 293 9.43 -17.70 4.69
N TRP A 294 9.72 -18.08 3.43
CA TRP A 294 9.84 -19.50 3.08
C TRP A 294 10.96 -20.22 3.83
N LYS A 295 12.13 -19.59 3.92
CA LYS A 295 13.26 -20.14 4.68
C LYS A 295 12.96 -20.16 6.17
N GLN A 296 12.28 -19.13 6.68
CA GLN A 296 11.84 -19.08 8.09
C GLN A 296 10.87 -20.23 8.40
N ALA A 297 9.92 -20.51 7.50
CA ALA A 297 9.01 -21.65 7.63
C ALA A 297 9.76 -22.98 7.66
N GLN A 298 10.77 -23.17 6.82
CA GLN A 298 11.60 -24.38 6.81
C GLN A 298 12.32 -24.58 8.14
N THR A 299 12.95 -23.53 8.67
CA THR A 299 13.59 -23.58 9.98
C THR A 299 12.60 -23.93 11.09
N LEU A 300 11.43 -23.32 11.10
CA LEU A 300 10.41 -23.58 12.11
C LEU A 300 9.81 -24.99 11.95
N TYR A 301 9.63 -25.48 10.73
CA TYR A 301 9.19 -26.84 10.46
C TYR A 301 10.18 -27.87 11.01
N ASP A 302 11.48 -27.70 10.75
CA ASP A 302 12.49 -28.63 11.23
C ASP A 302 12.54 -28.72 12.76
N GLN A 303 12.21 -27.63 13.46
CA GLN A 303 12.08 -27.60 14.92
C GLN A 303 10.80 -28.29 15.42
N LEU A 304 9.75 -28.35 14.60
CA LEU A 304 8.42 -28.80 15.01
C LEU A 304 8.01 -30.15 14.44
N LYS A 305 8.66 -30.69 13.42
CA LYS A 305 8.20 -31.85 12.63
C LYS A 305 7.95 -33.14 13.44
N ASP A 306 8.65 -33.28 14.58
CA ASP A 306 8.51 -34.43 15.48
C ASP A 306 7.50 -34.18 16.61
N THR A 307 6.75 -33.05 16.57
CA THR A 307 5.73 -32.72 17.57
C THR A 307 4.56 -33.71 17.48
N PRO A 308 4.25 -34.45 18.56
CA PRO A 308 3.14 -35.38 18.56
C PRO A 308 1.80 -34.64 18.48
N ALA A 309 0.81 -35.26 17.84
CA ALA A 309 -0.56 -34.76 17.91
C ALA A 309 -1.06 -34.79 19.36
N PRO A 310 -1.85 -33.79 19.79
CA PRO A 310 -2.46 -33.82 21.10
C PRO A 310 -3.35 -35.06 21.21
N PRO A 311 -3.43 -35.70 22.39
CA PRO A 311 -4.32 -36.83 22.60
C PRO A 311 -5.74 -36.44 22.22
N ALA A 312 -6.44 -37.31 21.48
CA ALA A 312 -7.83 -37.09 21.12
C ALA A 312 -8.61 -36.77 22.41
N ALA A 313 -9.29 -35.62 22.42
CA ALA A 313 -10.08 -35.21 23.57
C ALA A 313 -11.00 -36.37 23.93
N VAL A 314 -10.84 -36.93 25.14
CA VAL A 314 -11.73 -37.95 25.66
C VAL A 314 -13.11 -37.30 25.69
N VAL A 315 -13.98 -37.71 24.78
CA VAL A 315 -15.39 -37.35 24.81
C VAL A 315 -15.92 -37.99 26.09
N VAL A 316 -15.95 -37.23 27.18
CA VAL A 316 -16.67 -37.62 28.38
C VAL A 316 -18.14 -37.65 27.96
N ALA A 317 -18.63 -38.85 27.63
CA ALA A 317 -20.03 -39.08 27.34
C ALA A 317 -20.83 -38.57 28.54
N ALA A 318 -21.64 -37.55 28.33
CA ALA A 318 -22.59 -37.10 29.32
C ALA A 318 -23.46 -38.30 29.74
N PRO A 319 -23.67 -38.56 31.04
CA PRO A 319 -24.54 -39.63 31.47
C PRO A 319 -25.94 -39.37 30.92
N ALA A 320 -26.52 -40.39 30.27
CA ALA A 320 -27.86 -40.34 29.72
C ALA A 320 -28.84 -39.91 30.82
N ALA A 321 -29.46 -38.75 30.65
CA ALA A 321 -30.53 -38.30 31.51
C ALA A 321 -31.68 -39.32 31.40
N ALA A 322 -31.91 -40.05 32.48
CA ALA A 322 -33.07 -40.91 32.64
C ALA A 322 -34.34 -40.05 32.49
N GLN A 323 -35.16 -40.39 31.50
CA GLN A 323 -36.50 -39.86 31.36
C GLN A 323 -37.38 -40.49 32.44
N THR A 324 -37.92 -39.66 33.32
CA THR A 324 -39.10 -39.93 34.15
C THR A 324 -40.09 -38.80 33.93
#